data_AF-M0NHY5-F1
#
_entry.id   AF-M0NHY5-F1
#
_cell.length_a   1.000
_cell.length_b   1.000
_cell.length_c   1.000
_cell.angle_alpha   90.00
_cell.angle_beta   90.00
_cell.angle_gamma   90.00
#
_symmetry.space_group_name_H-M   'P 1'
#
loop_
_entity.id
_entity.type
_entity.pdbx_description
1 polymer ?
#
loop_
_entity_poly.entity_id
_entity_poly.type
_entity_poly.pdbx_seq_one_letter_code
_entity_poly.pdbx_strand_id
1 'polypeptide(L)'
;MTRTDRYILDLLDQPGVVVTPKAIWLSLRHMHGNDIAPSKQQISRRLRNELSEHGLVHQPFAGEERGYYAITELGERFLHDSDAEPEEFVADMDGSE
;
A
#
# COMPACT_ATOMS: atom_id res chain seq x y z
N MET A 1 3.07 1.95 -11.34
CA MET A 1 2.02 1.87 -10.31
C MET A 1 0.69 1.47 -10.92
N THR A 2 -0.07 0.56 -10.31
CA THR A 2 -1.40 0.12 -10.78
C THR A 2 -2.51 0.94 -10.13
N ARG A 3 -3.72 0.92 -10.72
CA ARG A 3 -4.92 1.54 -10.10
C ARG A 3 -5.21 1.00 -8.70
N THR A 4 -4.95 -0.30 -8.47
CA THR A 4 -5.12 -0.95 -7.17
C THR A 4 -4.16 -0.39 -6.13
N ASP A 5 -2.91 -0.10 -6.50
CA ASP A 5 -1.93 0.50 -5.58
C ASP A 5 -2.37 1.87 -5.14
N ARG A 6 -2.82 2.69 -6.10
CA ARG A 6 -3.29 4.04 -5.81
C ARG A 6 -4.44 4.02 -4.80
N TYR A 7 -5.42 3.15 -5.02
CA TYR A 7 -6.51 2.96 -4.06
C TYR A 7 -6.07 2.49 -2.68
N ILE A 8 -5.06 1.62 -2.60
CA ILE A 8 -4.54 1.17 -1.31
C ILE A 8 -3.81 2.31 -0.60
N LEU A 9 -2.92 3.03 -1.31
CA LEU A 9 -2.13 4.12 -0.74
C LEU A 9 -3.02 5.31 -0.36
N ASP A 10 -3.95 5.73 -1.21
CA ASP A 10 -4.94 6.78 -0.91
C ASP A 10 -5.73 6.49 0.38
N LEU A 11 -6.03 5.21 0.65
CA LEU A 11 -6.73 4.82 1.87
C LEU A 11 -5.82 4.88 3.10
N LEU A 12 -4.55 4.52 2.96
CA LEU A 12 -3.57 4.48 4.05
C LEU A 12 -2.96 5.85 4.39
N ASP A 13 -2.99 6.79 3.45
CA ASP A 13 -2.53 8.20 3.59
C ASP A 13 -3.37 9.05 4.58
N GLN A 14 -4.43 8.46 5.15
CA GLN A 14 -5.22 9.13 6.18
C GLN A 14 -4.48 9.13 7.54
N PRO A 15 -4.50 10.25 8.29
CA PRO A 15 -3.79 10.35 9.56
C PRO A 15 -4.10 9.21 10.53
N GLY A 16 -3.06 8.48 10.94
CA GLY A 16 -3.15 7.39 11.92
C GLY A 16 -3.82 6.12 11.41
N VAL A 17 -4.02 5.96 10.10
CA VAL A 17 -4.63 4.74 9.55
C VAL A 17 -3.63 3.59 9.57
N VAL A 18 -3.97 2.59 10.38
CA VAL A 18 -3.29 1.30 10.40
C VAL A 18 -4.34 0.20 10.34
N VAL A 19 -4.38 -0.54 9.23
CA VAL A 19 -5.52 -1.42 8.94
C VAL A 19 -5.10 -2.74 8.31
N THR A 20 -5.94 -3.75 8.52
CA THR A 20 -5.74 -5.09 7.94
C THR A 20 -6.15 -5.13 6.45
N PRO A 21 -5.67 -6.10 5.65
CA PRO A 21 -6.09 -6.27 4.26
C PRO A 21 -7.61 -6.43 4.09
N LYS A 22 -8.29 -7.01 5.09
CA LYS A 22 -9.75 -7.15 5.08
C LYS A 22 -10.45 -5.79 5.20
N ALA A 23 -9.96 -4.92 6.06
CA ALA A 23 -10.51 -3.58 6.24
C ALA A 23 -10.31 -2.75 4.96
N ILE A 24 -9.11 -2.81 4.37
CA ILE A 24 -8.82 -2.15 3.07
C ILE A 24 -9.82 -2.60 2.00
N TRP A 25 -10.00 -3.91 1.83
CA TRP A 25 -10.97 -4.45 0.87
C TRP A 25 -12.40 -3.96 1.12
N LEU A 26 -12.86 -3.95 2.37
CA LEU A 26 -14.20 -3.48 2.70
C LEU A 26 -14.39 -1.99 2.40
N SER A 27 -13.39 -1.15 2.72
CA SER A 27 -13.41 0.27 2.43
C SER A 27 -13.44 0.55 0.92
N LEU A 28 -12.56 -0.09 0.14
CA LEU A 28 -12.54 0.07 -1.32
C LEU A 28 -13.84 -0.40 -1.98
N ARG A 29 -14.39 -1.52 -1.50
CA ARG A 29 -15.69 -2.04 -1.92
C ARG A 29 -16.82 -1.06 -1.63
N HIS A 30 -16.79 -0.41 -0.47
CA HIS A 30 -17.79 0.59 -0.09
C HIS A 30 -17.68 1.85 -0.95
N MET A 31 -16.45 2.33 -1.23
CA MET A 31 -16.21 3.56 -1.99
C MET A 31 -16.44 3.42 -3.49
N HIS A 32 -16.07 2.28 -4.08
CA HIS A 32 -16.10 2.10 -5.54
C HIS A 32 -17.16 1.11 -6.04
N GLY A 33 -17.83 0.38 -5.14
CA GLY A 33 -18.77 -0.68 -5.51
C GLY A 33 -18.10 -2.00 -5.90
N ASN A 34 -18.90 -3.07 -5.98
CA ASN A 34 -18.40 -4.44 -6.15
C ASN A 34 -17.68 -4.67 -7.49
N ASP A 35 -18.11 -4.00 -8.55
CA ASP A 35 -17.64 -4.27 -9.92
C ASP A 35 -16.32 -3.55 -10.23
N ILE A 36 -16.00 -2.51 -9.45
CA ILE A 36 -14.81 -1.66 -9.66
C ILE A 36 -13.74 -1.93 -8.61
N ALA A 37 -14.14 -2.29 -7.39
CA ALA A 37 -13.19 -2.50 -6.29
C ALA A 37 -12.29 -3.72 -6.54
N PRO A 38 -10.97 -3.61 -6.25
CA PRO A 38 -10.06 -4.75 -6.34
C PRO A 38 -10.51 -5.91 -5.45
N SER A 39 -10.21 -7.14 -5.89
CA SER A 39 -10.52 -8.31 -5.08
C SER A 39 -9.65 -8.35 -3.83
N LYS A 40 -10.17 -9.00 -2.77
CA LYS A 40 -9.40 -9.20 -1.52
C LYS A 40 -8.05 -9.88 -1.78
N GLN A 41 -7.99 -10.84 -2.70
CA GLN A 41 -6.76 -11.56 -3.03
C GLN A 41 -5.75 -10.64 -3.75
N GLN A 42 -6.22 -9.77 -4.65
CA GLN A 42 -5.37 -8.77 -5.29
C GLN A 42 -4.77 -7.83 -4.24
N ILE A 43 -5.59 -7.29 -3.33
CA ILE A 43 -5.13 -6.41 -2.24
C ILE A 43 -4.09 -7.11 -1.37
N SER A 44 -4.37 -8.33 -0.90
CA SER A 44 -3.41 -9.08 -0.07
C SER A 44 -2.10 -9.42 -0.79
N ARG A 45 -2.13 -9.64 -2.11
CA ARG A 45 -0.91 -9.86 -2.89
C ARG A 45 -0.09 -8.57 -2.96
N ARG A 46 -0.71 -7.47 -3.37
CA ARG A 46 -0.04 -6.15 -3.49
C ARG A 46 0.59 -5.70 -2.18
N LEU A 47 -0.12 -5.86 -1.06
CA LEU A 47 0.39 -5.47 0.26
C LEU A 47 1.57 -6.32 0.74
N ARG A 48 1.59 -7.64 0.48
CA ARG A 48 2.66 -8.50 0.97
C ARG A 48 3.92 -8.46 0.11
N ASN A 49 3.74 -8.20 -1.17
CA ASN A 49 4.82 -8.23 -2.14
C ASN A 49 5.07 -6.79 -2.57
N GLU A 50 4.48 -6.36 -3.68
CA GLU A 50 4.95 -5.18 -4.41
C GLU A 50 5.01 -3.90 -3.56
N LEU A 51 3.99 -3.58 -2.76
CA LEU A 51 4.00 -2.36 -1.93
C LEU A 51 4.98 -2.45 -0.76
N SER A 52 5.18 -3.64 -0.19
CA SER A 52 6.11 -3.85 0.93
C SER A 52 7.55 -3.98 0.45
N GLU A 53 7.80 -4.70 -0.66
CA GLU A 53 9.10 -4.84 -1.31
C GLU A 53 9.63 -3.48 -1.79
N HIS A 54 8.75 -2.59 -2.25
CA HIS A 54 9.12 -1.21 -2.62
C HIS A 54 9.12 -0.24 -1.43
N GLY A 55 8.93 -0.72 -0.19
CA GLY A 55 8.98 0.13 1.01
C GLY A 55 7.88 1.18 1.11
N LEU A 56 6.79 1.07 0.34
CA LEU A 56 5.67 2.03 0.32
C LEU A 56 4.70 1.80 1.48
N VAL A 57 4.66 0.58 2.01
CA VAL A 57 3.89 0.21 3.19
C VAL A 57 4.71 -0.68 4.11
N HIS A 58 4.44 -0.62 5.41
CA HIS A 58 5.07 -1.50 6.39
C HIS A 58 4.03 -2.14 7.33
N GLN A 59 4.45 -3.17 8.07
CA GLN A 59 3.66 -3.77 9.15
C GLN A 59 4.18 -3.32 10.52
N PRO A 60 3.53 -2.35 11.19
CA PRO A 60 4.05 -1.83 12.46
C PRO A 60 3.88 -2.81 13.63
N PHE A 61 3.06 -3.85 13.48
CA PHE A 61 2.77 -4.85 14.51
C PHE A 61 3.20 -6.25 14.04
N ALA A 62 4.51 -6.49 13.97
CA ALA A 62 5.10 -7.73 13.46
C ALA A 62 4.67 -9.02 14.20
N GLY A 63 4.07 -8.92 15.39
CA GLY A 63 3.57 -10.04 16.18
C GLY A 63 2.10 -10.40 15.95
N GLU A 64 1.35 -9.63 15.15
CA GLU A 64 -0.08 -9.88 14.94
C GLU A 64 -0.34 -10.72 13.69
N GLU A 65 -0.97 -11.89 13.85
CA GLU A 65 -1.27 -12.86 12.78
C GLU A 65 -2.04 -12.27 11.58
N ARG A 66 -2.72 -11.13 11.77
CA ARG A 66 -3.56 -10.49 10.75
C ARG A 66 -2.91 -9.31 10.03
N GLY A 67 -1.62 -9.05 10.28
CA GLY A 67 -0.76 -8.11 9.53
C GLY A 67 -1.44 -6.78 9.25
N TYR A 68 -1.33 -5.82 10.18
CA TYR A 68 -1.78 -4.46 9.93
C TYR A 68 -0.78 -3.77 9.02
N TYR A 69 -1.27 -2.89 8.15
CA TYR A 69 -0.47 -2.10 7.24
C TYR A 69 -0.69 -0.62 7.48
N ALA A 70 0.41 0.13 7.38
CA ALA A 70 0.41 1.58 7.33
C ALA A 70 1.27 2.02 6.14
N ILE A 71 0.98 3.21 5.62
CA ILE A 71 1.82 3.87 4.61
C ILE A 71 3.14 4.31 5.28
N THR A 72 4.24 4.30 4.51
CA THR A 72 5.52 4.87 4.94
C THR A 72 5.65 6.30 4.43
N GLU A 73 6.62 7.06 4.94
CA GLU A 73 6.96 8.38 4.38
C GLU A 73 7.29 8.30 2.88
N LEU A 74 7.93 7.21 2.43
CA LEU A 74 8.19 6.97 1.01
C LEU A 74 6.89 6.75 0.22
N GLY A 75 5.96 5.97 0.78
CA GLY A 75 4.64 5.73 0.21
C GLY A 75 3.82 7.02 0.06
N GLU A 76 3.85 7.89 1.07
CA GLU A 76 3.19 9.20 1.04
C GLU A 76 3.79 10.08 -0.05
N ARG A 77 5.12 10.23 -0.07
CA ARG A 77 5.82 10.99 -1.11
C ARG A 77 5.49 10.48 -2.51
N PHE A 78 5.55 9.16 -2.72
CA PHE A 78 5.23 8.55 -4.00
C PHE A 78 3.77 8.77 -4.43
N LEU A 79 2.84 8.83 -3.49
CA LEU A 79 1.42 9.07 -3.80
C LEU A 79 1.15 10.51 -4.26
N HIS A 80 1.83 11.47 -3.61
CA HIS A 80 1.61 12.90 -3.80
C HIS A 80 2.55 13.55 -4.82
N ASP A 81 3.66 12.90 -5.16
CA ASP A 81 4.59 13.38 -6.16
C ASP A 81 4.12 12.98 -7.57
N SER A 82 3.84 13.99 -8.38
CA SER A 82 3.35 13.83 -9.76
C SER A 82 4.49 13.52 -10.74
N ASP A 83 5.72 13.82 -10.35
CA ASP A 83 6.94 13.73 -11.15
C ASP A 83 7.82 12.54 -10.73
N ALA A 84 7.40 11.79 -9.71
CA ALA A 84 8.09 10.59 -9.25
C ALA A 84 8.12 9.50 -10.33
N GLU A 85 9.29 9.27 -10.92
CA GLU A 85 9.51 8.19 -11.88
C GLU A 85 9.62 6.84 -11.13
N PRO A 86 8.96 5.75 -11.59
CA PRO A 86 9.00 4.45 -10.93
C PRO A 86 10.41 3.89 -10.66
N GLU A 87 11.40 4.38 -11.41
CA GLU A 87 12.82 3.99 -11.37
C GLU A 87 13.57 4.61 -10.18
N GLU A 88 13.10 5.73 -9.63
CA GLU A 88 13.66 6.37 -8.44
C GLU A 88 13.46 5.52 -7.17
N PHE A 89 12.56 4.54 -7.23
CA PHE A 89 12.18 3.67 -6.10
C PHE A 89 12.90 2.31 -6.09
N VAL A 90 13.72 2.02 -7.12
CA VAL A 90 14.51 0.78 -7.22
C VAL A 90 15.97 1.00 -6.77
N ALA A 91 16.48 2.24 -6.86
CA ALA A 91 17.89 2.56 -6.64
C ALA A 91 18.34 2.51 -5.16
N ASP A 92 17.44 2.73 -4.19
CA ASP A 92 17.80 2.77 -2.75
C ASP A 92 17.89 1.38 -2.10
N MET A 93 17.57 0.29 -2.81
CA MET A 93 17.63 -1.08 -2.28
C MET A 93 18.93 -1.83 -2.62
N ASP A 94 19.79 -1.28 -3.48
CA ASP A 94 21.08 -1.88 -3.88
C ASP A 94 22.29 -1.18 -3.23
N GLY A 95 22.05 -0.34 -2.23
CA GLY A 95 23.05 0.49 -1.55
C GLY A 95 23.31 0.14 -0.08
N SER A 96 23.10 -1.11 0.34
CA SER A 96 23.56 -1.59 1.65
C SER A 96 24.55 -2.74 1.45
N GLU A 97 25.81 -2.44 1.76
CA GLU A 97 26.99 -3.34 1.77
C GLU A 97 26.77 -4.68 2.50
#